data_AF-A0A441XA90-F1
#
_entry.id   AF-A0A441XA90-F1
#
_cell.length_a   1.000
_cell.length_b   1.000
_cell.length_c   1.000
_cell.angle_alpha   90.00
_cell.angle_beta   90.00
_cell.angle_gamma   90.00
#
_symmetry.space_group_name_H-M   'P 1'
#
loop_
_entity.id
_entity.type
_entity.pdbx_description
1 polymer ?
#
loop_
_entity_poly.entity_id
_entity_poly.type
_entity_poly.pdbx_seq_one_letter_code
_entity_poly.pdbx_strand_id
1 'polypeptide(L)'
;MQFTRFLRNRSVSATEMSRHTGEQTGQRAAGRHVVAVQDSSELALGSRRTRAGYGPVGNGNTAGLMLHPMLAVEAGTGALLGLVSMQVWNRGAEELAPRRQRATIDKESQRW
;
A
#
# COMPACT_ATOMS: atom_id res chain seq x y z
N MET A 1 -10.11 0.56 26.02
CA MET A 1 -9.67 0.10 24.69
C MET A 1 -8.20 0.50 24.45
N GLN A 2 -7.27 -0.45 24.53
CA GLN A 2 -5.83 -0.18 24.33
C GLN A 2 -5.43 -0.09 22.85
N PHE A 3 -6.17 -0.76 21.95
CA PHE A 3 -5.87 -0.84 20.53
C PHE A 3 -5.93 0.51 19.80
N THR A 4 -6.93 1.35 20.10
CA THR A 4 -7.03 2.69 19.50
C THR A 4 -5.91 3.63 19.95
N ARG A 5 -5.39 3.46 21.16
CA ARG A 5 -4.22 4.19 21.66
C ARG A 5 -2.95 3.80 20.92
N PHE A 6 -2.79 2.51 20.62
CA PHE A 6 -1.67 2.00 19.81
C PHE A 6 -1.67 2.62 18.42
N LEU A 7 -2.81 2.57 17.70
CA LEU A 7 -2.92 3.10 16.33
C LEU A 7 -2.79 4.64 16.23
N ARG A 8 -3.02 5.37 17.32
CA ARG A 8 -2.87 6.85 17.36
C ARG A 8 -1.51 7.31 17.88
N ASN A 9 -0.64 6.38 18.29
CA ASN A 9 0.69 6.73 18.77
C ASN A 9 1.58 7.12 17.58
N ARG A 10 2.16 8.32 17.60
CA ARG A 10 3.06 8.81 16.54
C ARG A 10 4.33 7.96 16.36
N SER A 11 4.69 7.17 17.37
CA SER A 11 5.82 6.24 17.30
C SER A 11 5.47 4.93 16.57
N VAL A 12 4.19 4.70 16.26
CA VAL A 12 3.73 3.56 15.47
C VAL A 12 3.46 4.03 14.06
N SER A 13 4.18 3.50 13.08
CA SER A 13 4.06 3.86 11.66
C SER A 13 3.70 2.67 10.80
N ALA A 14 2.97 2.90 9.71
CA ALA A 14 2.65 1.87 8.72
C ALA A 14 3.92 1.31 8.07
N THR A 15 4.94 2.14 7.86
CA THR A 15 6.25 1.73 7.33
C THR A 15 6.93 0.72 8.24
N GLU A 16 6.97 0.96 9.55
CA GLU A 16 7.56 0.02 10.51
C GLU A 16 6.75 -1.27 10.63
N MET A 17 5.41 -1.18 10.61
CA MET A 17 4.55 -2.37 10.56
C MET A 17 4.80 -3.21 9.31
N SER A 18 4.95 -2.56 8.15
CA SER A 18 5.29 -3.23 6.90
C SER A 18 6.68 -3.86 6.95
N ARG A 19 7.69 -3.14 7.43
CA ARG A 19 9.07 -3.65 7.57
C ARG A 19 9.10 -4.89 8.45
N HIS A 20 8.49 -4.81 9.62
CA HIS A 20 8.42 -5.93 10.56
C HIS A 20 7.75 -7.16 9.93
N THR A 21 6.63 -6.97 9.24
CA THR A 21 5.95 -8.08 8.54
C THR A 21 6.83 -8.67 7.44
N GLY A 22 7.53 -7.82 6.68
CA GLY A 22 8.46 -8.23 5.63
C GLY A 22 9.61 -9.08 6.16
N GLU A 23 10.17 -8.75 7.33
CA GLU A 23 11.22 -9.57 7.98
C GLU A 23 10.71 -10.96 8.34
N GLN A 24 9.49 -11.06 8.90
CA GLN A 24 8.86 -12.34 9.23
C GLN A 24 8.54 -13.15 7.96
N THR A 25 8.06 -12.49 6.91
CA THR A 25 7.85 -13.14 5.60
C THR A 25 9.16 -13.58 4.97
N GLY A 26 10.24 -12.83 5.12
CA GLY A 26 11.59 -13.21 4.68
C GLY A 26 12.09 -14.49 5.35
N GLN A 27 11.87 -14.63 6.66
CA GLN A 27 12.17 -15.89 7.38
C GLN A 27 11.37 -17.07 6.83
N ARG A 28 10.10 -16.85 6.46
CA ARG A 28 9.29 -17.88 5.79
C ARG A 28 9.75 -18.12 4.35
N ALA A 29 10.27 -17.13 3.65
CA ALA A 29 10.72 -17.29 2.27
C ALA A 29 12.09 -18.00 2.16
N ALA A 30 12.88 -18.00 3.23
CA ALA A 30 14.23 -18.57 3.22
C ALA A 30 14.27 -20.01 2.71
N GLY A 31 15.13 -20.26 1.70
CA GLY A 31 15.31 -21.57 1.08
C GLY A 31 14.19 -22.01 0.13
N ARG A 32 13.22 -21.14 -0.20
CA ARG A 32 12.11 -21.45 -1.10
C ARG A 32 12.27 -20.71 -2.44
N HIS A 33 11.71 -21.29 -3.50
CA HIS A 33 11.47 -20.55 -4.74
C HIS A 33 10.21 -19.70 -4.56
N VAL A 34 10.35 -18.39 -4.73
CA VAL A 34 9.28 -17.43 -4.43
C VAL A 34 9.03 -16.52 -5.63
N VAL A 35 7.76 -16.31 -5.92
CA VAL A 35 7.28 -15.24 -6.79
C VAL A 35 6.91 -14.04 -5.92
N ALA A 36 7.56 -12.90 -6.16
CA ALA A 36 7.23 -11.63 -5.54
C ALA A 36 6.19 -10.90 -6.38
N VAL A 37 4.91 -11.09 -6.04
CA VAL A 37 3.78 -10.48 -6.77
C VAL A 37 3.56 -9.06 -6.28
N GLN A 38 3.46 -8.11 -7.20
CA GLN A 38 3.24 -6.70 -6.89
C GLN A 38 2.09 -6.15 -7.73
N ASP A 39 1.31 -5.26 -7.13
CA ASP A 39 0.27 -4.51 -7.83
C ASP A 39 -0.07 -3.22 -7.08
N SER A 40 -0.81 -2.31 -7.71
CA SER A 40 -1.34 -1.10 -7.07
C SER A 40 -2.86 -1.18 -6.96
N SER A 41 -3.39 -0.83 -5.80
CA SER A 41 -4.84 -0.78 -5.58
C SER A 41 -5.23 0.48 -4.80
N GLU A 42 -6.52 0.60 -4.52
CA GLU A 42 -7.12 1.74 -3.85
C GLU A 42 -8.02 1.27 -2.71
N LEU A 43 -7.93 1.93 -1.55
CA LEU A 43 -8.85 1.73 -0.43
C LEU A 43 -9.88 2.86 -0.41
N ALA A 44 -11.12 2.56 -0.77
CA ALA A 44 -12.23 3.49 -0.71
C ALA A 44 -12.80 3.62 0.71
N LEU A 45 -12.78 4.83 1.28
CA LEU A 45 -13.19 5.09 2.67
C LEU A 45 -14.50 5.90 2.79
N GLY A 46 -15.08 6.27 1.66
CA GLY A 46 -16.38 6.93 1.55
C GLY A 46 -16.32 8.27 0.81
N SER A 47 -17.35 9.09 1.02
CA SER A 47 -17.45 10.40 0.36
C SER A 47 -16.34 11.35 0.79
N ARG A 48 -15.80 12.13 -0.15
CA ARG A 48 -14.84 13.21 0.14
C ARG A 48 -15.38 14.26 1.12
N ARG A 49 -16.71 14.44 1.19
CA ARG A 49 -17.33 15.39 2.13
C ARG A 49 -17.24 14.94 3.58
N THR A 50 -17.23 13.64 3.84
CA THR A 50 -17.30 13.07 5.20
C THR A 50 -15.97 12.54 5.72
N ARG A 51 -14.96 12.43 4.85
CA ARG A 51 -13.64 11.86 5.15
C ARG A 51 -12.52 12.87 4.90
N ALA A 52 -12.55 13.98 5.63
CA ALA A 52 -11.45 14.96 5.59
C ALA A 52 -10.13 14.29 6.01
N GLY A 53 -9.05 14.57 5.27
CA GLY A 53 -7.70 14.03 5.52
C GLY A 53 -7.27 12.87 4.61
N TYR A 54 -8.14 12.37 3.73
CA TYR A 54 -7.82 11.35 2.74
C TYR A 54 -7.79 11.90 1.31
N GLY A 55 -6.92 11.35 0.47
CA GLY A 55 -6.77 11.71 -0.94
C GLY A 55 -7.90 11.17 -1.82
N PRO A 56 -8.02 11.64 -3.08
CA PRO A 56 -8.99 11.11 -4.03
C PRO A 56 -8.59 9.71 -4.55
N VAL A 57 -9.54 8.78 -4.56
CA VAL A 57 -9.46 7.46 -5.23
C VAL A 57 -10.48 7.35 -6.36
N GLY A 58 -10.31 6.38 -7.25
CA GLY A 58 -11.16 6.14 -8.41
C GLY A 58 -11.18 7.34 -9.35
N ASN A 59 -12.38 7.81 -9.68
CA ASN A 59 -12.59 9.01 -10.49
C ASN A 59 -12.44 10.34 -9.72
N GLY A 60 -12.02 10.30 -8.46
CA GLY A 60 -11.76 11.48 -7.63
C GLY A 60 -12.93 11.99 -6.79
N ASN A 61 -14.10 11.33 -6.83
CA ASN A 61 -15.24 11.66 -5.97
C ASN A 61 -15.25 10.92 -4.63
N THR A 62 -14.45 9.87 -4.51
CA THR A 62 -14.31 9.04 -3.30
C THR A 62 -13.02 9.40 -2.58
N ALA A 63 -13.08 9.55 -1.26
CA ALA A 63 -11.91 9.70 -0.41
C ALA A 63 -11.34 8.34 -0.06
N GLY A 64 -10.02 8.22 -0.08
CA GLY A 64 -9.33 6.95 0.14
C GLY A 64 -7.82 7.06 0.20
N LEU A 65 -7.17 5.90 0.12
CA LEU A 65 -5.73 5.75 0.10
C LEU A 65 -5.33 4.92 -1.13
N MET A 66 -4.17 5.21 -1.68
CA MET A 66 -3.50 4.31 -2.61
C MET A 66 -2.67 3.31 -1.81
N LEU A 67 -2.55 2.08 -2.34
CA LEU A 67 -1.72 1.04 -1.76
C LEU A 67 -0.93 0.30 -2.83
N HIS A 68 0.32 -0.04 -2.52
CA HIS A 68 1.19 -0.84 -3.39
C HIS A 68 1.86 -1.95 -2.58
N PRO A 69 1.22 -3.13 -2.48
CA PRO A 69 1.75 -4.29 -1.79
C PRO A 69 2.69 -5.11 -2.67
N MET A 70 3.66 -5.75 -2.02
CA MET A 70 4.41 -6.90 -2.54
C MET A 70 4.10 -8.13 -1.68
N LEU A 71 3.63 -9.21 -2.30
CA LEU A 71 3.34 -10.49 -1.66
C LEU A 71 4.35 -11.54 -2.09
N ALA A 72 4.81 -12.35 -1.15
CA ALA A 72 5.62 -13.53 -1.42
C ALA A 72 4.70 -14.75 -1.58
N VAL A 73 4.78 -15.40 -2.73
CA VAL A 73 4.04 -16.63 -3.05
C VAL A 73 5.04 -17.73 -3.37
N GLU A 74 4.90 -18.90 -2.75
CA GLU A 74 5.75 -20.05 -3.04
C GLU A 74 5.44 -20.59 -4.45
N ALA A 75 6.49 -20.79 -5.26
CA ALA A 75 6.35 -20.98 -6.70
C ALA A 75 5.76 -22.35 -7.09
N GLY A 76 6.01 -23.41 -6.31
CA GLY A 76 5.55 -24.75 -6.65
C GLY A 76 4.09 -25.02 -6.31
N THR A 77 3.61 -24.49 -5.18
CA THR A 77 2.28 -24.75 -4.63
C THR A 77 1.33 -23.57 -4.76
N GLY A 78 1.84 -22.36 -5.00
CA GLY A 78 1.04 -21.14 -4.97
C GLY A 78 0.67 -20.66 -3.56
N ALA A 79 1.29 -21.21 -2.51
CA ALA A 79 0.99 -20.82 -1.14
C ALA A 79 1.44 -19.38 -0.85
N LEU A 80 0.54 -18.57 -0.27
CA LEU A 80 0.86 -17.21 0.18
C LEU A 80 1.73 -17.27 1.45
N LEU A 81 2.98 -16.82 1.34
CA LEU A 81 3.94 -16.76 2.47
C LEU A 81 3.76 -15.48 3.31
N GLY A 82 3.27 -14.41 2.70
CA GLY A 82 2.85 -13.18 3.37
C GLY A 82 3.25 -11.90 2.64
N LEU A 83 3.10 -10.78 3.33
CA LEU A 83 3.44 -9.44 2.85
C LEU A 83 4.95 -9.19 2.99
N VAL A 84 5.61 -8.85 1.89
CA VAL A 84 7.02 -8.46 1.85
C VAL A 84 7.16 -6.97 2.15
N SER A 85 6.34 -6.14 1.50
CA SER A 85 6.32 -4.70 1.70
C SER A 85 4.96 -4.12 1.32
N MET A 86 4.65 -2.93 1.85
CA MET A 86 3.45 -2.17 1.53
C MET A 86 3.77 -0.68 1.59
N GLN A 87 3.51 0.02 0.51
CA GLN A 87 3.43 1.49 0.52
C GLN A 87 1.97 1.91 0.61
N VAL A 88 1.67 2.89 1.46
CA VAL A 88 0.33 3.49 1.59
C VAL A 88 0.49 5.01 1.57
N TRP A 89 -0.29 5.69 0.76
CA TRP A 89 -0.23 7.15 0.66
C TRP A 89 -1.57 7.78 0.29
N ASN A 90 -1.70 9.06 0.62
CA ASN A 90 -2.75 9.91 0.06
C ASN A 90 -2.30 10.40 -1.31
N ARG A 91 -3.09 10.10 -2.35
CA ARG A 91 -2.89 10.69 -3.67
C ARG A 91 -3.14 12.20 -3.62
N GLY A 92 -2.34 12.99 -4.33
CA GLY A 92 -2.60 14.42 -4.54
C GLY A 92 -3.76 14.68 -5.50
N ALA A 93 -4.26 15.92 -5.57
CA ALA A 93 -5.29 16.29 -6.56
C ALA A 93 -4.68 16.40 -7.96
N GLU A 94 -3.45 16.87 -8.05
CA GLU A 94 -2.58 16.94 -9.22
C GLU A 94 -2.31 15.56 -9.84
N GLU A 95 -2.32 14.50 -9.04
CA GLU A 95 -2.16 13.13 -9.53
C GLU A 95 -3.38 12.62 -10.31
N LEU A 96 -4.54 13.29 -10.21
CA LEU A 96 -5.71 13.03 -11.07
C LEU A 96 -5.56 13.63 -12.48
N ALA A 97 -4.57 14.48 -12.71
CA ALA A 97 -4.33 15.05 -14.03
C ALA A 97 -4.06 13.93 -15.06
N PRO A 98 -4.44 14.13 -16.34
CA PRO A 98 -4.15 13.19 -17.42
C PRO A 98 -2.70 12.73 -17.36
N ARG A 99 -2.47 11.41 -17.38
CA ARG A 99 -1.14 10.79 -17.21
C ARG A 99 -0.02 11.44 -18.04
N ARG A 100 -0.34 11.90 -19.25
CA ARG A 100 0.60 12.58 -20.17
C ARG A 100 1.14 13.93 -19.66
N GLN A 101 0.43 14.58 -18.74
CA GLN A 101 0.77 15.89 -18.18
C GLN A 101 1.58 15.78 -16.87
N ARG A 102 1.71 14.57 -16.31
CA ARG A 102 2.46 14.33 -15.07
C ARG A 102 3.94 14.09 -15.38
N ALA A 103 4.83 14.61 -14.53
CA ALA A 103 6.24 14.27 -14.60
C ALA A 103 6.41 12.76 -14.40
N THR A 104 7.44 12.17 -15.00
CA THR A 104 7.59 10.71 -14.96
C THR A 104 7.70 10.19 -13.53
N ILE A 105 8.45 10.88 -12.66
CA ILE A 105 8.61 10.52 -11.24
C ILE A 105 7.30 10.48 -10.46
N ASP A 106 6.30 11.28 -10.87
CA ASP A 106 4.99 11.36 -10.21
C ASP A 106 3.99 10.32 -10.76
N LYS A 107 4.39 9.48 -11.72
CA LYS A 107 3.53 8.44 -12.26
C LYS A 107 3.56 7.23 -11.34
N GLU A 108 2.38 6.70 -11.03
CA GLU A 108 2.21 5.48 -10.24
C GLU A 108 3.01 4.29 -10.80
N SER A 109 3.27 4.24 -12.10
CA SER A 109 4.12 3.22 -12.74
C SER A 109 5.60 3.27 -12.36
N GLN A 110 6.09 4.34 -11.72
CA GLN A 110 7.47 4.40 -11.18
C GLN A 110 7.60 3.76 -9.80
N ARG A 111 6.50 3.26 -9.25
CA ARG A 111 6.50 2.49 -7.99
C ARG A 111 6.79 1.01 -8.22
N TRP A 112 6.97 0.62 -9.50
CA TRP A 112 7.34 -0.70 -10.00
C TRP A 112 8.85 -0.76 -10.26
#